data_AF-A0A8T4EKW7-F1
#
_entry.id   AF-A0A8T4EKW7-F1
#
_cell.length_a   1.000
_cell.length_b   1.000
_cell.length_c   1.000
_cell.angle_alpha   90.00
_cell.angle_beta   90.00
_cell.angle_gamma   90.00
#
_symmetry.space_group_name_H-M   'P 1'
#
loop_
_entity.id
_entity.type
_entity.pdbx_description
1 polymer ?
#
loop_
_entity_poly.entity_id
_entity_poly.type
_entity_poly.pdbx_seq_one_letter_code
_entity_poly.pdbx_strand_id
1 'polypeptide(L)'
;MNKKGDLSINIIVIAAIALLVLIILAVLILRTGGRVETGTGCQGLGGVCRDSCDYTMGEFVDTAGSCPVEQVCCRTLTSSPENPNY
;
A
#
# COMPACT_ATOMS: atom_id res chain seq x y z
N MET A 1 -53.77 14.75 -8.23
CA MET A 1 -52.76 14.09 -9.10
C MET A 1 -51.44 14.06 -8.33
N ASN A 2 -50.96 12.86 -7.99
CA ASN A 2 -49.86 12.63 -7.06
C ASN A 2 -48.49 12.98 -7.67
N LYS A 3 -47.87 14.10 -7.25
CA LYS A 3 -46.44 14.41 -7.49
C LYS A 3 -45.54 13.78 -6.42
N LYS A 4 -45.67 12.47 -6.17
CA LYS A 4 -44.83 11.73 -5.21
C LYS A 4 -43.81 10.78 -5.87
N GLY A 5 -43.81 10.68 -7.20
CA GLY A 5 -42.95 9.74 -7.94
C GLY A 5 -41.56 10.25 -8.32
N ASP A 6 -41.34 11.57 -8.40
CA ASP A 6 -40.06 12.13 -8.86
C ASP A 6 -38.93 12.00 -7.83
N LEU A 7 -39.24 12.14 -6.53
CA LEU A 7 -38.24 12.04 -5.48
C LEU A 7 -37.69 10.61 -5.32
N SER A 8 -38.55 9.61 -5.55
CA SER A 8 -38.19 8.19 -5.43
C SER A 8 -37.32 7.68 -6.57
N ILE A 9 -37.31 8.34 -7.73
CA ILE A 9 -36.46 7.92 -8.85
C ILE A 9 -35.00 8.34 -8.62
N ASN A 10 -34.78 9.58 -8.17
CA ASN A 10 -33.43 10.10 -7.97
C ASN A 10 -32.66 9.32 -6.89
N ILE A 11 -33.33 8.90 -5.81
CA ILE A 11 -32.67 8.13 -4.74
C ILE A 11 -32.24 6.74 -5.21
N ILE A 12 -33.06 6.09 -6.05
CA ILE A 12 -32.75 4.77 -6.62
C ILE A 12 -31.54 4.87 -7.54
N VAL A 13 -31.47 5.92 -8.37
CA VAL A 13 -30.34 6.17 -9.28
C VAL A 13 -29.04 6.41 -8.49
N ILE A 14 -29.07 7.24 -7.45
CA ILE A 14 -27.89 7.50 -6.62
C ILE A 14 -27.42 6.22 -5.92
N ALA A 15 -28.35 5.43 -5.37
CA ALA A 15 -28.02 4.15 -4.75
C ALA A 15 -27.38 3.17 -5.74
N ALA A 16 -27.88 3.10 -6.97
CA ALA A 16 -27.30 2.25 -8.02
C ALA A 16 -25.89 2.70 -8.43
N ILE A 17 -25.66 4.01 -8.58
CA ILE A 17 -24.33 4.55 -8.89
C ILE A 17 -23.35 4.29 -7.75
N ALA A 18 -23.76 4.53 -6.50
CA ALA A 18 -22.92 4.28 -5.33
C ALA A 18 -22.50 2.80 -5.25
N LEU A 19 -23.43 1.88 -5.47
CA LEU A 19 -23.15 0.44 -5.49
C LEU A 19 -22.16 0.09 -6.61
N LEU A 20 -22.36 0.64 -7.82
CA LEU A 20 -21.47 0.42 -8.95
C LEU A 20 -20.05 0.93 -8.68
N VAL A 21 -19.91 2.13 -8.10
CA VAL A 21 -18.60 2.68 -7.72
C VAL A 21 -17.90 1.81 -6.68
N LEU A 22 -18.63 1.33 -5.66
CA LEU A 22 -18.07 0.44 -4.64
C LEU A 22 -17.56 -0.87 -5.24
N ILE A 23 -18.27 -1.47 -6.18
CA ILE A 23 -17.81 -2.69 -6.89
C ILE A 23 -16.50 -2.41 -7.63
N ILE A 24 -16.43 -1.30 -8.38
CA ILE A 24 -15.23 -0.93 -9.13
C ILE A 24 -14.04 -0.74 -8.19
N LEU A 25 -14.22 0.01 -7.10
CA LEU A 25 -13.18 0.22 -6.09
C LEU A 25 -12.73 -1.10 -5.45
N ALA A 26 -13.66 -1.99 -5.10
CA ALA A 26 -13.33 -3.29 -4.55
C ALA A 26 -12.47 -4.12 -5.51
N VAL A 27 -12.84 -4.17 -6.79
CA VAL A 27 -12.06 -4.91 -7.81
C VAL A 27 -10.68 -4.27 -8.03
N LEU A 28 -10.57 -2.93 -8.04
CA LEU A 28 -9.29 -2.24 -8.18
C LEU A 28 -8.38 -2.48 -6.98
N ILE A 29 -8.92 -2.43 -5.76
CA ILE A 29 -8.16 -2.71 -4.54
C ILE A 29 -7.71 -4.18 -4.53
N LEU A 30 -8.58 -5.13 -4.89
CA LEU A 30 -8.19 -6.55 -4.97
C LEU A 30 -7.13 -6.80 -6.05
N ARG A 31 -7.22 -6.13 -7.20
CA ARG A 31 -6.20 -6.21 -8.27
C ARG A 31 -4.88 -5.55 -7.88
N THR A 32 -4.93 -4.47 -7.11
CA THR A 32 -3.74 -3.71 -6.69
C THR A 32 -3.10 -4.30 -5.44
N GLY A 33 -3.90 -4.91 -4.55
CA GLY A 33 -3.45 -5.53 -3.30
C GLY A 33 -2.38 -6.60 -3.51
N GLY A 34 -2.46 -7.36 -4.61
CA GLY A 34 -1.41 -8.32 -5.00
C GLY A 34 -0.07 -7.68 -5.41
N ARG A 35 0.01 -6.35 -5.57
CA ARG A 35 1.24 -5.60 -5.87
C ARG A 35 1.74 -4.75 -4.70
N VAL A 36 0.93 -4.57 -3.65
CA VAL A 36 1.33 -3.78 -2.47
C VAL A 36 2.41 -4.51 -1.66
N GLU A 37 2.39 -5.84 -1.65
CA GLU A 37 3.47 -6.65 -1.06
C GLU A 37 4.86 -6.30 -1.62
N THR A 38 4.93 -5.88 -2.89
CA THR A 38 6.20 -5.53 -3.53
C THR A 38 6.68 -4.11 -3.18
N GLY A 39 5.77 -3.20 -2.81
CA GLY A 39 6.09 -1.80 -2.52
C GLY A 39 6.48 -1.52 -1.06
N THR A 40 5.93 -2.27 -0.10
CA THR A 40 6.22 -2.11 1.33
C THR A 40 7.13 -3.20 1.90
N GLY A 41 7.48 -4.22 1.11
CA GLY A 41 8.46 -5.22 1.52
C GLY A 41 9.86 -4.63 1.63
N CYS A 42 10.73 -5.29 2.38
CA CYS A 42 12.12 -4.86 2.54
C CYS A 42 12.83 -4.55 1.21
N GLN A 43 12.56 -5.32 0.16
CA GLN A 43 13.08 -5.09 -1.20
C GLN A 43 12.54 -3.81 -1.86
N GLY A 44 11.27 -3.46 -1.62
CA GLY A 44 10.66 -2.21 -2.10
C GLY A 44 11.29 -0.97 -1.48
N LEU A 45 11.83 -1.10 -0.27
CA LEU A 45 12.60 -0.06 0.41
C LEU A 45 14.09 -0.04 -0.03
N GLY A 46 14.51 -0.92 -0.95
CA GLY A 46 15.91 -1.05 -1.35
C GLY A 46 16.77 -1.81 -0.33
N GLY A 47 16.15 -2.60 0.54
CA GLY A 47 16.80 -3.49 1.50
C GLY A 47 16.76 -4.97 1.09
N VAL A 48 17.40 -5.80 1.91
CA VAL A 48 17.44 -7.26 1.76
C VAL A 48 17.09 -7.93 3.08
N CYS A 49 16.24 -8.96 3.01
CA CYS A 49 15.92 -9.79 4.17
C CYS A 49 17.06 -10.77 4.45
N ARG A 50 17.56 -10.77 5.69
CA ARG A 50 18.61 -11.68 6.19
C ARG A 50 18.33 -12.02 7.65
N ASP A 51 18.96 -13.08 8.16
CA ASP A 51 18.81 -13.45 9.58
C ASP A 51 19.49 -12.40 10.51
N SER A 52 20.51 -11.71 10.01
CA SER A 52 21.18 -10.59 10.68
C SER A 52 21.81 -9.63 9.66
N CYS A 53 21.95 -8.36 10.05
CA CYS A 53 22.59 -7.34 9.23
C CYS A 53 24.09 -7.24 9.52
N ASP A 54 24.86 -6.89 8.49
CA ASP A 54 26.29 -6.64 8.62
C ASP A 54 26.56 -5.18 8.98
N TYR A 55 26.66 -4.92 10.28
CA TYR A 55 26.96 -3.58 10.80
C TYR A 55 28.36 -3.08 10.43
N THR A 56 29.29 -3.96 10.02
CA THR A 56 30.64 -3.55 9.61
C THR A 56 30.66 -2.89 8.23
N MET A 57 29.65 -3.20 7.41
CA MET A 57 29.41 -2.61 6.09
C MET A 57 28.47 -1.39 6.14
N GLY A 58 28.09 -0.94 7.34
CA GLY A 58 27.15 0.17 7.52
C GLY A 58 25.69 -0.20 7.24
N GLU A 59 25.33 -1.48 7.38
CA GLU A 59 23.93 -1.91 7.35
C GLU A 59 23.24 -1.64 8.69
N PHE A 60 21.94 -1.36 8.63
CA PHE A 60 21.07 -1.22 9.80
C PHE A 60 19.77 -2.00 9.57
N VAL A 61 19.11 -2.34 10.69
CA VAL A 61 17.79 -2.97 10.66
C VAL A 61 16.73 -1.89 10.41
N ASP A 62 16.03 -2.00 9.28
CA ASP A 62 14.90 -1.14 8.96
C ASP A 62 13.60 -1.81 9.42
N THR A 63 12.95 -1.23 10.43
CA THR A 63 11.68 -1.74 10.97
C THR A 63 10.47 -1.41 10.11
N ALA A 64 10.62 -0.55 9.10
CA ALA A 64 9.56 -0.26 8.13
C ALA A 64 9.41 -1.36 7.08
N GLY A 65 10.47 -2.15 6.83
CA GLY A 65 10.45 -3.25 5.87
C GLY A 65 9.95 -4.55 6.49
N SER A 66 8.94 -5.17 5.88
CA SER A 66 8.53 -6.52 6.25
C SER A 66 9.40 -7.58 5.57
N CYS A 67 9.76 -8.62 6.32
CA CYS A 67 10.49 -9.80 5.86
C CYS A 67 9.74 -11.09 6.25
N PRO A 68 10.02 -12.22 5.57
CA PRO A 68 9.53 -13.54 5.99
C PRO A 68 9.95 -13.89 7.43
N VAL A 69 9.29 -14.88 8.01
CA VAL A 69 9.51 -15.31 9.41
C VAL A 69 11.00 -15.49 9.73
N GLU A 70 11.40 -14.95 10.88
CA GLU A 70 12.77 -14.98 11.44
C GLU A 70 13.84 -14.16 10.70
N GLN A 71 13.48 -13.34 9.72
CA GLN A 71 14.40 -12.44 9.02
C GLN A 71 14.18 -10.97 9.38
N VAL A 72 15.27 -10.21 9.41
CA VAL A 72 15.28 -8.75 9.56
C VAL A 72 15.54 -8.07 8.22
N CYS A 73 14.98 -6.87 8.04
CA CYS A 73 15.25 -6.08 6.85
C CYS A 73 16.56 -5.29 7.02
N CYS A 74 17.56 -5.60 6.20
CA CYS A 74 18.86 -4.94 6.23
C CYS A 74 18.98 -3.92 5.11
N ARG A 75 19.34 -2.68 5.47
CA ARG A 75 19.57 -1.59 4.52
C ARG A 75 20.90 -0.94 4.77
N THR A 76 21.58 -0.57 3.69
CA THR A 76 22.80 0.24 3.74
C THR A 76 22.42 1.72 3.72
N LEU A 77 23.22 2.58 4.38
CA LEU A 77 23.11 4.03 4.27
C LEU A 77 23.57 4.55 2.88
N THR A 78 23.11 3.92 1.80
CA THR A 78 23.23 4.48 0.46
C THR A 78 21.93 5.23 0.17
N SER A 79 21.97 6.53 0.47
CA SER A 79 21.02 7.56 0.04
C SER A 79 19.53 7.17 0.13
N SER A 80 18.92 7.46 1.29
CA SER A 80 17.58 8.03 1.23
C SER A 80 17.62 9.25 0.29
N PRO A 81 16.66 9.45 -0.63
CA PRO A 81 16.52 10.71 -1.38
C PRO A 81 16.10 11.90 -0.49
N GLU A 82 16.35 11.86 0.82
CA GLU A 82 16.17 12.99 1.73
C GLU A 82 17.52 13.63 2.08
N ASN A 83 17.77 14.76 1.41
CA ASN A 83 18.69 15.86 1.77
C ASN A 83 20.21 15.62 1.73
N PRO A 84 20.89 16.06 0.66
CA PRO A 84 22.32 16.34 0.66
C PRO A 84 22.58 17.75 1.21
N ASN A 85 22.50 17.96 2.53
CA ASN A 85 23.01 19.18 3.16
C ASN A 85 23.44 18.90 4.60
N TYR A 86 24.67 18.42 4.75
CA TYR A 86 25.57 18.87 5.81
C TYR A 86 27.02 18.79 5.31
#